data_AF-A0A929PJ12-F1
#
_entry.id   AF-A0A929PJ12-F1
#
_cell.length_a   1.000
_cell.length_b   1.000
_cell.length_c   1.000
_cell.angle_alpha   90.00
_cell.angle_beta   90.00
_cell.angle_gamma   90.00
#
_symmetry.space_group_name_H-M   'P 1'
#
loop_
_entity.id
_entity.type
_entity.pdbx_description
1 polymer ?
#
loop_
_entity_poly.entity_id
_entity_poly.type
_entity_poly.pdbx_seq_one_letter_code
_entity_poly.pdbx_strand_id
1 'polypeptide(L)'
;NFIYEIFNPEKGEALAEVKRTNVARLPIPAIDFSNPTEKAQHDKLVALVDTMLELQKKHHEARMERDKDLYERQIKMVDAQIDRLVYDLYGLTEEEIEIVEKSL
;
A
#
# COMPACT_ATOMS: atom_id res chain seq x y z
N ASN A 1 6.67 7.53 5.86
CA ASN A 1 6.19 8.47 4.82
C ASN A 1 7.32 9.00 3.92
N PHE A 2 8.18 8.13 3.40
CA PHE A 2 9.45 8.50 2.76
C PHE A 2 9.31 9.36 1.49
N ILE A 3 8.46 8.95 0.54
CA ILE A 3 8.33 9.61 -0.76
C ILE A 3 7.58 10.95 -0.66
N TYR A 4 6.58 11.04 0.21
CA TYR A 4 5.84 12.29 0.43
C TYR A 4 6.75 13.37 1.04
N GLU A 5 7.62 13.02 1.99
CA GLU A 5 8.57 13.97 2.59
C GLU A 5 9.65 14.43 1.62
N ILE A 6 10.05 13.61 0.65
CA ILE A 6 11.07 13.95 -0.35
C ILE A 6 10.52 14.92 -1.41
N PHE A 7 9.28 14.70 -1.87
CA PHE A 7 8.71 15.47 -2.97
C PHE A 7 7.85 16.67 -2.54
N ASN A 8 7.47 16.75 -1.26
CA ASN A 8 6.74 17.90 -0.73
C ASN A 8 7.58 18.69 0.27
N PRO A 9 8.23 19.80 -0.14
CA PRO A 9 8.99 20.65 0.76
C PRO A 9 8.10 21.53 1.67
N GLU A 10 6.79 21.60 1.43
CA GLU A 10 5.87 22.45 2.19
C GLU A 10 5.42 21.75 3.50
N LYS A 11 6.35 21.65 4.46
CA LYS A 11 6.01 21.32 5.86
C LYS A 11 5.48 22.59 6.54
N GLY A 12 4.15 22.69 6.73
CA GLY A 12 3.57 23.70 7.63
C GLY A 12 2.24 24.34 7.22
N GLU A 13 1.73 24.13 6.01
CA GLU A 13 0.40 24.65 5.63
C GLU A 13 -0.71 23.63 5.94
N ALA A 14 -1.86 24.13 6.39
CA ALA A 14 -2.99 23.34 6.90
C ALA A 14 -3.66 22.43 5.85
N LEU A 15 -3.22 22.48 4.59
CA LEU A 15 -3.72 21.68 3.48
C LEU A 15 -2.52 21.08 2.74
N ALA A 16 -2.40 19.76 2.75
CA ALA A 16 -1.46 19.05 1.91
C ALA A 16 -1.85 19.27 0.43
N GLU A 17 -1.22 20.22 -0.26
CA GLU A 17 -1.46 20.41 -1.69
C GLU A 17 -0.72 19.34 -2.50
N VAL A 18 -1.45 18.31 -2.93
CA VAL A 18 -0.91 17.29 -3.84
C VAL A 18 -0.88 17.85 -5.25
N LYS A 19 0.18 18.61 -5.57
CA LYS A 19 0.40 19.18 -6.92
C LYS A 19 0.62 18.05 -7.93
N ARG A 20 -0.05 18.12 -9.11
CA ARG A 20 0.10 17.12 -10.20
C ARG A 20 1.56 16.89 -10.61
N THR A 21 2.39 17.94 -10.53
CA THR A 21 3.84 17.88 -10.80
C THR A 21 4.60 16.97 -9.84
N ASN A 22 4.13 16.83 -8.60
CA ASN A 22 4.76 15.98 -7.59
C ASN A 22 4.32 14.52 -7.75
N VAL A 23 3.03 14.30 -8.06
CA VAL A 23 2.49 12.96 -8.33
C VAL A 23 3.13 12.34 -9.58
N ALA A 24 3.37 13.14 -10.63
CA ALA A 24 4.01 12.66 -11.86
C ALA A 24 5.49 12.25 -11.68
N ARG A 25 6.13 12.62 -10.57
CA ARG A 25 7.53 12.27 -10.26
C ARG A 25 7.65 11.05 -9.37
N LEU A 26 6.54 10.50 -8.90
CA LEU A 26 6.57 9.28 -8.11
C LEU A 26 7.16 8.14 -8.96
N PRO A 27 8.16 7.41 -8.45
CA PRO A 27 8.75 6.29 -9.17
C PRO A 27 7.78 5.09 -9.11
N ILE A 28 6.67 5.19 -9.84
CA ILE A 28 5.70 4.10 -9.97
C ILE A 28 6.21 3.18 -11.08
N PRO A 29 6.50 1.90 -10.80
CA PRO A 29 6.95 0.97 -11.82
C PRO A 29 5.85 0.81 -12.89
N ALA A 30 6.25 0.94 -14.15
CA ALA A 30 5.35 0.69 -15.27
C ALA A 30 5.23 -0.83 -15.46
N ILE A 31 4.06 -1.38 -15.14
CA ILE A 31 3.77 -2.81 -15.27
C ILE A 31 3.59 -3.14 -16.75
N ASP A 32 4.37 -4.09 -17.28
CA ASP A 32 4.19 -4.61 -18.62
C ASP A 32 3.10 -5.70 -18.63
N PHE A 33 1.89 -5.32 -19.03
CA PHE A 33 0.76 -6.24 -19.14
C PHE A 33 0.91 -7.29 -20.24
N SER A 34 1.89 -7.15 -21.14
CA SER A 34 2.23 -8.17 -22.13
C SER A 34 3.09 -9.29 -21.53
N ASN A 35 3.77 -9.03 -20.42
CA ASN A 35 4.51 -10.02 -19.65
C ASN A 35 3.54 -10.79 -18.73
N PRO A 36 3.33 -12.10 -18.94
CA PRO A 36 2.37 -12.87 -18.13
C PRO A 36 2.76 -12.95 -16.65
N THR A 37 4.05 -12.84 -16.32
CA THR A 37 4.52 -12.87 -14.93
C THR A 37 4.15 -11.59 -14.18
N GLU A 38 4.43 -10.42 -14.78
CA GLU A 38 4.08 -9.12 -14.19
C GLU A 38 2.57 -8.92 -14.12
N LYS A 39 1.85 -9.35 -15.16
CA LYS A 39 0.39 -9.34 -15.14
C LYS A 39 -0.17 -10.22 -14.02
N ALA A 40 0.37 -11.42 -13.80
CA ALA A 40 -0.09 -12.29 -12.71
C ALA A 40 0.19 -11.69 -11.32
N GLN A 41 1.33 -11.01 -11.14
CA GLN A 41 1.64 -10.28 -9.91
C GLN A 41 0.67 -9.11 -9.69
N HIS A 42 0.38 -8.33 -10.73
CA HIS A 42 -0.62 -7.27 -10.69
C HIS A 42 -2.00 -7.82 -10.32
N ASP A 43 -2.47 -8.87 -11.00
CA ASP A 43 -3.80 -9.44 -10.78
C ASP A 43 -3.93 -10.00 -9.35
N LYS A 44 -2.84 -10.56 -8.79
CA LYS A 44 -2.78 -10.97 -7.38
C LYS A 44 -2.89 -9.78 -6.42
N LEU A 45 -2.19 -8.68 -6.71
CA LEU A 45 -2.26 -7.46 -5.91
C LEU A 45 -3.66 -6.84 -5.95
N VAL A 46 -4.30 -6.78 -7.11
CA VAL A 46 -5.69 -6.32 -7.26
C VAL A 46 -6.64 -7.17 -6.42
N ALA A 47 -6.53 -8.50 -6.48
CA ALA A 47 -7.38 -9.40 -5.70
C ALA A 47 -7.23 -9.19 -4.17
N LEU A 48 -6.01 -8.91 -3.70
CA LEU A 48 -5.77 -8.59 -2.29
C LEU A 48 -6.35 -7.23 -1.89
N VAL A 49 -6.23 -6.22 -2.76
CA VAL A 49 -6.83 -4.89 -2.53
C VAL A 49 -8.35 -4.99 -2.49
N ASP A 50 -8.98 -5.75 -3.39
CA ASP A 50 -10.42 -5.97 -3.36
C ASP A 50 -10.84 -6.65 -2.04
N THR A 51 -10.10 -7.67 -1.61
CA THR A 51 -10.31 -8.34 -0.32
C THR A 51 -10.18 -7.36 0.85
N MET A 52 -9.16 -6.49 0.82
CA MET A 52 -8.95 -5.46 1.84
C MET A 52 -10.15 -4.51 1.94
N LEU A 53 -10.64 -4.00 0.81
CA LEU A 53 -11.78 -3.08 0.76
C LEU A 53 -13.05 -3.73 1.29
N GLU A 54 -13.30 -4.99 0.94
CA GLU A 54 -14.44 -5.74 1.50
C GLU A 54 -14.34 -5.93 3.01
N LEU A 55 -13.14 -6.26 3.52
CA LEU A 55 -12.91 -6.43 4.95
C LEU A 55 -13.07 -5.11 5.72
N GLN A 56 -12.57 -4.00 5.17
CA GLN A 56 -12.76 -2.67 5.74
C GLN A 56 -14.24 -2.29 5.80
N LYS A 57 -15.02 -2.61 4.77
CA LYS A 57 -16.47 -2.40 4.77
C LYS A 57 -17.15 -3.23 5.86
N LYS A 58 -16.84 -4.53 5.96
CA LYS A 58 -17.38 -5.42 7.00
C LYS A 58 -17.00 -4.96 8.40
N HIS A 59 -15.76 -4.49 8.60
CA HIS A 59 -15.31 -3.89 9.85
C HIS A 59 -16.13 -2.66 10.24
N HIS A 60 -16.41 -1.77 9.27
CA HIS A 60 -17.19 -0.56 9.52
C HIS A 60 -18.68 -0.86 9.81
N GLU A 61 -19.26 -1.86 9.15
CA GLU A 61 -20.65 -2.29 9.33
C GLU A 61 -20.87 -3.14 10.59
N ALA A 62 -19.80 -3.75 11.14
CA ALA A 62 -19.87 -4.60 12.31
C ALA A 62 -20.32 -3.83 13.56
N ARG A 63 -21.33 -4.37 14.24
CA ARG A 63 -21.88 -3.79 15.47
C ARG A 63 -21.29 -4.39 16.75
N MET A 64 -20.70 -5.57 16.65
CA MET A 64 -20.08 -6.27 17.78
C MET A 64 -18.57 -6.06 17.79
N GLU A 65 -18.01 -5.74 18.95
CA GLU A 65 -16.57 -5.50 19.11
C GLU A 65 -15.72 -6.70 18.68
N ARG A 66 -16.16 -7.92 19.02
CA ARG A 66 -15.47 -9.16 18.62
C ARG A 66 -15.35 -9.33 17.10
N ASP A 67 -16.35 -8.86 16.35
CA ASP A 67 -16.38 -9.00 14.89
C ASP A 67 -15.47 -7.93 14.27
N LYS A 68 -15.42 -6.73 14.87
CA LYS A 68 -14.44 -5.70 14.52
C LYS A 68 -13.02 -6.18 14.75
N ASP A 69 -12.70 -6.71 15.93
CA ASP A 69 -11.38 -7.27 16.23
C ASP A 69 -10.96 -8.35 15.23
N LEU A 70 -11.91 -9.21 14.83
CA LEU A 70 -11.67 -10.24 13.81
C LEU A 70 -11.33 -9.62 12.46
N TYR A 71 -12.13 -8.66 11.97
CA TYR A 71 -11.88 -8.01 10.70
C TYR A 71 -10.61 -7.17 10.72
N GLU A 72 -10.28 -6.52 11.83
CA GLU A 72 -9.04 -5.75 11.99
C GLU A 72 -7.80 -6.65 11.87
N ARG A 73 -7.84 -7.84 12.48
CA ARG A 73 -6.75 -8.83 12.33
C ARG A 73 -6.63 -9.29 10.88
N GLN A 74 -7.75 -9.56 10.21
CA GLN A 74 -7.73 -9.96 8.80
C GLN A 74 -7.19 -8.84 7.91
N ILE A 75 -7.59 -7.60 8.16
CA ILE A 75 -7.06 -6.39 7.49
C ILE A 75 -5.54 -6.36 7.65
N LYS A 76 -5.01 -6.45 8.87
CA LYS A 76 -3.56 -6.45 9.13
C LYS A 76 -2.82 -7.58 8.39
N MET A 77 -3.43 -8.75 8.27
CA MET A 77 -2.85 -9.86 7.50
C MET A 77 -2.85 -9.62 5.99
N VAL A 78 -3.88 -8.97 5.46
CA VAL A 78 -3.93 -8.62 4.02
C VAL A 78 -2.96 -7.47 3.73
N ASP A 79 -2.83 -6.52 4.65
CA ASP A 79 -1.89 -5.39 4.57
C ASP A 79 -0.46 -5.88 4.40
N ALA A 80 0.00 -6.75 5.32
CA ALA A 80 1.33 -7.35 5.26
C ALA A 80 1.56 -8.20 3.99
N GLN A 81 0.51 -8.80 3.41
CA GLN A 81 0.61 -9.51 2.13
C GLN A 81 0.77 -8.55 0.95
N ILE A 82 0.09 -7.40 0.99
CA ILE A 82 0.25 -6.33 -0.01
C ILE A 82 1.65 -5.76 0.08
N ASP A 83 2.13 -5.41 1.28
CA ASP A 83 3.48 -4.86 1.48
C ASP A 83 4.55 -5.78 0.91
N ARG A 84 4.46 -7.08 1.20
CA ARG A 84 5.40 -8.06 0.65
C ARG A 84 5.40 -8.10 -0.88
N LEU A 85 4.22 -8.08 -1.51
CA LEU A 85 4.14 -8.04 -2.97
C LEU A 85 4.67 -6.74 -3.55
N VAL A 86 4.49 -5.62 -2.85
CA VAL A 86 5.05 -4.33 -3.24
C VAL A 86 6.58 -4.38 -3.11
N TYR A 87 7.13 -4.91 -2.03
CA TYR A 87 8.58 -5.08 -1.88
C TYR A 87 9.17 -5.96 -2.98
N ASP A 88 8.49 -7.06 -3.32
CA ASP A 88 8.88 -7.92 -4.44
C ASP A 88 8.84 -7.17 -5.79
N LEU A 89 7.85 -6.30 -6.00
CA LEU A 89 7.70 -5.49 -7.22
C LEU A 89 8.83 -4.47 -7.37
N TYR A 90 9.27 -3.87 -6.27
CA TYR A 90 10.38 -2.93 -6.26
C TYR A 90 11.74 -3.61 -6.11
N GLY A 91 11.77 -4.94 -5.91
CA GLY A 91 12.99 -5.73 -5.78
C GLY A 91 13.82 -5.43 -4.54
N LEU A 92 13.17 -5.04 -3.43
CA LEU A 92 13.88 -4.69 -2.19
C LEU A 92 14.50 -5.93 -1.54
N THR A 93 15.69 -5.77 -0.97
CA THR A 93 16.29 -6.79 -0.10
C THR A 93 15.71 -6.75 1.32
N GLU A 94 15.97 -7.78 2.12
CA GLU A 94 15.52 -7.82 3.52
C GLU A 94 16.07 -6.63 4.33
N GLU A 95 17.30 -6.20 4.05
CA GLU A 95 17.91 -5.03 4.69
C GLU A 95 17.23 -3.71 4.29
N GLU A 96 16.84 -3.58 3.02
CA GLU A 96 16.12 -2.40 2.53
C GLU A 96 14.69 -2.35 3.09
N ILE A 97 14.02 -3.51 3.17
CA ILE A 97 12.71 -3.62 3.83
C ILE A 97 12.83 -3.19 5.30
N GLU A 98 13.84 -3.67 6.03
CA GLU A 98 14.03 -3.31 7.43
C GLU A 98 14.22 -1.79 7.62
N ILE A 99 14.93 -1.13 6.70
CA ILE A 99 15.10 0.33 6.71
C ILE A 99 13.75 1.04 6.50
N VAL A 100 12.94 0.55 5.55
CA VAL A 100 11.61 1.10 5.28
C VAL A 100 10.71 0.97 6.51
N GLU A 101 10.64 -0.23 7.10
CA GLU A 101 9.81 -0.52 8.28
C GLU A 101 10.23 0.30 9.51
N LYS A 102 11.53 0.55 9.72
CA LYS A 102 12.02 1.40 10.82
C LYS A 102 11.72 2.89 10.63
N SER A 103 11.35 3.31 9.42
CA SER A 103 11.05 4.71 9.08
C SER A 103 9.56 5.05 9.13
N LEU A 104 8.71 4.07 9.43
CA LEU A 104 7.26 4.18 9.60
C LEU A 104 6.89 4.49 11.06
#